data_AF-A0A4W5L4Y2-F1
#
_entry.id   AF-A0A4W5L4Y2-F1
#
_cell.length_a   1.000
_cell.length_b   1.000
_cell.length_c   1.000
_cell.angle_alpha   90.00
_cell.angle_beta   90.00
_cell.angle_gamma   90.00
#
_symmetry.space_group_name_H-M   'P 1'
#
loop_
_entity.id
_entity.type
_entity.pdbx_description
1 polymer ?
#
loop_
_entity_poly.entity_id
_entity_poly.type
_entity_poly.pdbx_seq_one_letter_code
_entity_poly.pdbx_strand_id
1 'polypeptide(L)' 'MQNDAGEFVDLYVPRKCSASNRIIGAKDHASIQINIAEVITSGTSGRTLDFIIALLLVVHYVRGLCSI' A
#
# COMPACT_ATOMS: atom_id res chain seq x y z
N MET A 1 -11.13 -15.64 7.13
CA MET A 1 -11.76 -16.97 7.15
C MET A 1 -13.13 -16.79 7.75
N GLN A 2 -14.13 -17.33 7.06
CA GLN A 2 -15.48 -17.47 7.62
C GLN A 2 -15.62 -18.90 8.14
N ASN A 3 -16.31 -19.07 9.27
CA ASN A 3 -16.74 -20.40 9.71
C ASN A 3 -17.94 -20.88 8.89
N ASP A 4 -18.34 -22.13 9.07
CA ASP A 4 -19.51 -22.72 8.41
C ASP A 4 -20.85 -22.03 8.78
N ALA A 5 -20.86 -21.21 9.85
CA ALA A 5 -21.99 -20.37 10.24
C ALA A 5 -21.98 -18.98 9.56
N GLY A 6 -21.01 -18.70 8.68
CA GLY A 6 -20.88 -17.44 7.94
C GLY A 6 -20.30 -16.27 8.74
N GLU A 7 -19.91 -16.50 9.98
CA GLU A 7 -19.29 -15.49 10.85
C GLU A 7 -17.80 -15.35 10.51
N PHE A 8 -17.32 -14.11 10.53
CA PHE A 8 -15.91 -13.80 10.32
C PHE A 8 -15.10 -14.14 11.57
N VAL A 9 -14.23 -15.14 11.47
CA VAL A 9 -13.38 -15.59 12.60
C VAL A 9 -12.00 -14.90 12.59
N ASP A 10 -11.66 -14.15 11.53
CA ASP A 10 -10.40 -13.42 11.46
C ASP A 10 -10.45 -12.14 12.31
N LEU A 11 -9.50 -12.01 13.24
CA LEU A 11 -9.31 -10.81 14.06
C LEU A 11 -8.84 -9.59 13.26
N TYR A 12 -8.16 -9.79 12.13
CA TYR A 12 -7.68 -8.70 11.28
C TYR A 12 -7.40 -9.20 9.86
N VAL A 13 -7.80 -8.39 8.87
CA VAL A 13 -7.47 -8.61 7.46
C VAL A 13 -6.26 -7.74 7.09
N PRO A 14 -5.10 -8.34 6.76
CA PRO A 14 -3.90 -7.58 6.49
C PRO A 14 -3.93 -6.83 5.17
N ARG A 15 -3.22 -5.69 5.13
CA ARG A 15 -3.08 -4.88 3.92
C ARG A 15 -2.16 -5.57 2.93
N LYS A 16 -2.44 -5.40 1.63
CA LYS A 16 -1.60 -5.89 0.54
C LYS A 16 -0.75 -4.74 -0.02
N CYS A 17 0.51 -5.04 -0.32
CA CYS A 17 1.38 -4.15 -1.07
C CYS A 17 0.84 -3.98 -2.50
N SER A 18 0.69 -2.74 -2.98
CA SER A 18 0.15 -2.42 -4.30
C SER A 18 1.07 -2.83 -5.45
N ALA A 19 2.38 -2.92 -5.21
CA ALA A 19 3.37 -3.16 -6.27
C ALA A 19 3.83 -4.63 -6.34
N SER A 20 3.84 -5.37 -5.22
CA SER A 20 4.26 -6.78 -5.21
C SER A 20 3.15 -7.76 -4.84
N ASN A 21 1.95 -7.27 -4.52
CA ASN A 21 0.82 -8.07 -4.01
C ASN A 21 1.15 -8.93 -2.76
N ARG A 22 2.29 -8.68 -2.11
CA ARG A 22 2.69 -9.33 -0.85
C ARG A 22 1.84 -8.80 0.31
N ILE A 23 1.45 -9.70 1.21
CA ILE A 23 0.79 -9.35 2.48
C ILE A 23 1.79 -8.64 3.40
N ILE A 24 1.39 -7.50 3.96
CA ILE A 24 2.20 -6.74 4.92
C ILE A 24 1.94 -7.28 6.32
N GLY A 25 2.98 -7.83 6.93
CA GLY A 25 2.90 -8.37 8.29
C GLY A 25 3.01 -7.28 9.35
N ALA A 26 2.59 -7.58 10.57
CA ALA A 26 2.65 -6.62 11.69
C ALA A 26 4.08 -6.17 12.06
N LYS A 27 5.12 -6.94 11.65
CA LYS A 27 6.54 -6.63 11.90
C LYS A 27 7.20 -5.82 10.78
N ASP A 28 6.49 -5.54 9.69
CA ASP A 28 7.02 -4.74 8.57
C ASP A 28 6.92 -3.24 8.88
N HIS A 29 7.78 -2.75 9.77
CA HIS A 29 7.78 -1.35 10.22
C HIS A 29 8.19 -0.34 9.15
N ALA A 30 8.76 -0.80 8.04
CA ALA A 30 9.19 0.05 6.94
C ALA A 30 8.23 0.01 5.74
N SER A 31 7.02 -0.54 5.91
CA SER A 31 5.94 -0.26 4.96
C SER A 31 5.38 1.14 5.21
N ILE A 32 5.12 1.86 4.13
CA ILE A 32 4.51 3.20 4.17
C ILE A 32 3.29 3.25 3.24
N GLN A 33 2.34 4.10 3.59
CA GLN A 33 1.22 4.46 2.73
C GLN A 33 1.53 5.81 2.09
N ILE A 34 1.53 5.85 0.78
CA ILE A 34 1.72 7.06 -0.02
C ILE A 34 0.38 7.39 -0.65
N ASN A 35 -0.07 8.62 -0.48
CA ASN A 35 -1.25 9.11 -1.17
C ASN A 35 -0.84 10.15 -2.20
N ILE A 36 -1.07 9.86 -3.48
CA ILE A 36 -0.70 10.75 -4.58
C ILE A 36 -1.97 11.46 -5.05
N ALA A 37 -2.02 12.78 -4.88
CA ALA A 37 -3.12 13.59 -5.39
C ALA A 37 -2.94 13.83 -6.89
N GLU A 38 -3.95 13.46 -7.67
CA GLU A 38 -4.07 13.85 -9.07
C GLU A 38 -4.57 15.30 -9.14
N VAL A 39 -3.77 16.15 -9.78
CA VAL A 39 -4.09 17.57 -9.96
C VAL A 39 -4.83 17.73 -11.28
N ILE A 40 -6.09 18.15 -11.18
CA ILE A 40 -6.86 18.58 -12.36
C ILE A 40 -6.55 20.05 -12.68
N THR A 41 -6.82 20.47 -13.92
CA THR A 41 -6.47 21.79 -14.49
C THR A 41 -6.98 23.00 -13.68
N SER A 42 -7.95 22.81 -12.78
CA SER A 42 -8.46 23.83 -11.86
C SER A 42 -7.62 24.00 -10.58
N GLY A 43 -6.44 23.37 -10.48
CA GLY A 43 -5.53 23.48 -9.33
C GLY A 43 -6.05 22.80 -8.05
N THR A 44 -7.15 22.07 -8.16
CA THR A 44 -7.78 21.35 -7.05
C THR A 44 -7.38 19.87 -7.15
N SER A 45 -6.99 19.26 -6.02
CA SER A 45 -6.72 17.82 -5.96
C SER A 45 -8.05 17.06 -6.01
N GLY A 46 -8.35 16.42 -7.15
CA GLY A 46 -9.66 15.79 -7.37
C GLY A 46 -9.74 14.35 -6.85
N ARG A 47 -8.76 13.52 -7.20
CA ARG A 47 -8.68 12.11 -6.82
C ARG A 47 -7.33 11.82 -6.19
N THR A 48 -7.34 11.03 -5.13
CA THR A 48 -6.14 10.61 -4.42
C THR A 48 -5.94 9.12 -4.67
N LEU A 49 -4.77 8.76 -5.18
CA LEU A 49 -4.38 7.38 -5.42
C LEU A 49 -3.59 6.87 -4.23
N ASP A 50 -4.17 5.92 -3.51
CA ASP A 50 -3.54 5.26 -2.36
C ASP A 50 -2.62 4.13 -2.80
N PHE A 51 -1.32 4.31 -2.62
CA PHE A 51 -0.29 3.30 -2.87
C PHE A 51 0.33 2.81 -1.56
N ILE A 52 0.23 1.51 -1.30
CA ILE A 52 0.87 0.87 -0.15
C ILE A 52 2.11 0.14 -0.64
N ILE A 53 3.29 0.51 -0.12
CA ILE A 53 4.57 -0.03 -0.56
C ILE A 53 5.25 -0.74 0.61
N ALA A 54 5.77 -1.95 0.35
CA ALA A 54 6.57 -2.70 1.31
C ALA A 54 8.07 -2.34 1.22
N LEU A 55 8.80 -2.51 2.31
CA LEU A 55 10.22 -2.12 2.49
C LEU A 55 11.13 -2.46 1.30
N LEU A 56 11.01 -3.67 0.73
CA LEU A 56 11.85 -4.10 -0.41
C LEU A 56 11.73 -3.13 -1.60
N LEU A 57 10.51 -2.67 -1.90
CA LEU A 57 10.25 -1.79 -3.02
C LEU A 57 10.65 -0.34 -2.74
N VAL A 58 10.58 0.13 -1.48
CA VAL A 58 11.07 1.49 -1.14
C VAL A 58 12.57 1.60 -1.41
N VAL A 59 13.35 0.57 -1.03
CA VAL A 59 14.80 0.55 -1.26
C VAL A 59 15.14 0.44 -2.75
N HIS A 60 14.40 -0.35 -3.53
CA HIS A 60 14.62 -0.43 -4.98
C HIS A 60 14.14 0.83 -5.74
N TYR A 61 13.03 1.44 -5.35
CA TYR A 61 12.50 2.66 -5.98
C TYR A 61 13.42 3.87 -5.73
N VAL A 62 13.88 4.09 -4.48
CA VAL A 62 14.82 5.17 -4.16
C VAL A 62 16.20 4.96 -4.79
N ARG A 63 16.69 3.71 -4.88
CA ARG A 63 17.96 3.43 -5.57
C ARG A 63 17.85 3.53 -7.10
N GLY A 64 16.68 3.25 -7.68
CA GLY A 64 16.41 3.43 -9.11
C GLY A 64 16.33 4.90 -9.53
N LEU A 65 15.80 5.78 -8.66
CA LEU A 65 15.75 7.24 -8.89
C LEU A 65 17.10 7.96 -8.75
N CYS A 66 18.12 7.33 -8.17
CA CYS A 66 19.47 7.90 -8.05
C CYS A 66 20.39 7.57 -9.25
N SER A 67 19.88 6.88 -10.28
CA SER A 67 20.62 6.57 -11.52
C SER A 67 19.98 7.16 -12.79
N ILE A 68 19.06 8.13 -12.64
CA ILE A 68 18.64 9.04 -13.71
C ILE A 68 19.12 10.45 -13.36
#